data_AF-A0A8S1VMI7-F1
#
_entry.id   AF-A0A8S1VMI7-F1
#
_cell.length_a   1.000
_cell.length_b   1.000
_cell.length_c   1.000
_cell.angle_alpha   90.00
_cell.angle_beta   90.00
_cell.angle_gamma   90.00
#
_symmetry.space_group_name_H-M   'P 1'
#
loop_
_entity.id
_entity.type
_entity.pdbx_description
1 polymer ?
#
loop_
_entity_poly.entity_id
_entity_poly.type
_entity_poly.pdbx_seq_one_letter_code
_entity_poly.pdbx_strand_id
1 'polypeptide(L)'
;MKRIVLLAYLCIYTFATDSVKDFEFLTQSDYGKKVLKEQQLVLKSSQNPVDLIINLNHFESELVMDSEKTMKEYQTVYTSNIERKQALKQKIFLSKYQLQNVGEELTIVTKEKEFSEKIFEERKRLLTEENKFVPQMQAIRNDEIDKLQNLKKEINQTSKVINSFLQQFQGLAHFLAKKPDLSESPAFLANNKQNDELNKFKAMCNDIRNELDTVVIDNPYTLVLFSLKPLLAPENAHLIEEVPQLLKTLQLALESSSEEIEAVSNERQELFNIERNELKKDVDKRSAECDQIKQIFERSSVDLEKLTNQQAELKKKIAQLQTEQEQLQSDMEGQQREYRNKLKNNLANLGLIRKIKYLLSQNNKGYLQFIKNQK
;
A
#
# COMPACT_ATOMS: atom_id res chain seq x y z
N MET A 1 -45.70 85.04 -5.28
CA MET A 1 -45.05 84.00 -6.12
C MET A 1 -44.35 84.51 -7.38
N LYS A 2 -44.82 85.59 -8.05
CA LYS A 2 -44.25 86.02 -9.35
C LYS A 2 -42.90 86.78 -9.32
N ARG A 3 -42.50 87.43 -8.20
CA ARG A 3 -41.24 88.22 -8.12
C ARG A 3 -39.97 87.41 -7.83
N ILE A 4 -40.07 86.31 -7.08
CA ILE A 4 -38.93 85.43 -6.76
C ILE A 4 -38.58 84.52 -7.95
N VAL A 5 -39.60 84.06 -8.68
CA VAL A 5 -39.38 83.39 -9.96
C VAL A 5 -38.72 84.36 -10.93
N LEU A 6 -39.09 85.65 -10.94
CA LEU A 6 -38.48 86.67 -11.82
C LEU A 6 -37.04 87.05 -11.44
N LEU A 7 -36.67 87.04 -10.16
CA LEU A 7 -35.30 87.33 -9.70
C LEU A 7 -34.38 86.11 -9.83
N ALA A 8 -34.89 84.90 -9.58
CA ALA A 8 -34.23 83.68 -9.99
C ALA A 8 -34.11 83.64 -11.53
N TYR A 9 -35.18 83.98 -12.27
CA TYR A 9 -35.15 84.17 -13.72
C TYR A 9 -34.09 85.18 -14.07
N LEU A 10 -34.01 86.38 -13.48
CA LEU A 10 -33.01 87.40 -13.84
C LEU A 10 -31.59 86.99 -13.47
N CYS A 11 -31.38 86.27 -12.36
CA CYS A 11 -30.11 85.62 -12.01
C CYS A 11 -29.82 84.34 -12.84
N ILE A 12 -30.71 83.94 -13.73
CA ILE A 12 -30.52 82.82 -14.67
C ILE A 12 -30.49 83.35 -16.13
N TYR A 13 -31.22 84.42 -16.43
CA TYR A 13 -31.51 84.99 -17.75
C TYR A 13 -30.50 86.08 -18.11
N THR A 14 -29.89 86.77 -17.13
CA THR A 14 -28.66 87.55 -17.40
C THR A 14 -27.41 86.67 -17.53
N PHE A 15 -27.50 85.37 -17.20
CA PHE A 15 -26.41 84.39 -17.29
C PHE A 15 -26.56 83.39 -18.44
N ALA A 16 -27.66 83.45 -19.17
CA ALA A 16 -27.91 82.61 -20.33
C ALA A 16 -27.63 83.38 -21.63
N THR A 17 -26.35 83.56 -21.95
CA THR A 17 -25.95 83.66 -23.36
C THR A 17 -24.94 82.61 -23.80
N ASP A 18 -24.56 81.61 -22.99
CA ASP A 18 -23.82 80.44 -23.51
C ASP A 18 -23.93 79.11 -22.72
N SER A 19 -24.85 78.93 -21.74
CA SER A 19 -24.89 77.69 -20.93
C SER A 19 -26.27 77.08 -20.64
N VAL A 20 -27.17 77.08 -21.63
CA VAL A 20 -28.51 76.43 -21.53
C VAL A 20 -28.42 74.93 -21.17
N LYS A 21 -27.31 74.24 -21.52
CA LYS A 21 -27.09 72.82 -21.17
C LYS A 21 -26.82 72.57 -19.68
N ASP A 22 -26.32 73.56 -18.93
CA ASP A 22 -25.98 73.40 -17.51
C ASP A 22 -27.22 73.52 -16.59
N PHE A 23 -28.33 74.07 -17.10
CA PHE A 23 -29.57 74.29 -16.35
C PHE A 23 -30.46 73.03 -16.26
N GLU A 24 -30.47 72.21 -17.32
CA GLU A 24 -31.11 70.89 -17.30
C GLU A 24 -30.48 69.98 -16.23
N PHE A 25 -29.16 70.07 -16.02
CA PHE A 25 -28.46 69.25 -15.03
C PHE A 25 -28.81 69.63 -13.57
N LEU A 26 -28.92 70.93 -13.27
CA LEU A 26 -29.33 71.46 -11.95
C LEU A 26 -30.75 71.04 -11.56
N THR A 27 -31.64 70.89 -12.54
CA THR A 27 -33.04 70.50 -12.32
C THR A 27 -33.26 68.99 -12.33
N GLN A 28 -32.29 68.21 -12.81
CA GLN A 28 -32.38 66.74 -12.88
C GLN A 28 -31.78 66.03 -11.66
N SER A 29 -30.71 66.55 -11.04
CA SER A 29 -30.11 65.94 -9.85
C SER A 29 -30.89 66.26 -8.56
N ASP A 30 -31.05 65.27 -7.68
CA ASP A 30 -31.79 65.47 -6.41
C ASP A 30 -31.09 66.48 -5.48
N TYR A 31 -29.75 66.55 -5.53
CA TYR A 31 -28.99 67.58 -4.83
C TYR A 31 -29.19 68.97 -5.46
N GLY A 32 -29.15 69.10 -6.79
CA GLY A 32 -29.44 70.35 -7.48
C GLY A 32 -30.86 70.85 -7.18
N LYS A 33 -31.86 69.96 -7.14
CA LYS A 33 -33.22 70.28 -6.68
C LYS A 33 -33.26 70.71 -5.22
N LYS A 34 -32.53 70.03 -4.31
CA LYS A 34 -32.45 70.41 -2.89
C LYS A 34 -31.82 71.80 -2.71
N VAL A 35 -30.68 72.04 -3.36
CA VAL A 35 -30.00 73.35 -3.36
C VAL A 35 -30.90 74.44 -3.96
N LEU A 36 -31.58 74.17 -5.09
CA LEU A 36 -32.53 75.13 -5.67
C LEU A 36 -33.71 75.41 -4.74
N LYS A 37 -34.19 74.40 -4.00
CA LYS A 37 -35.31 74.53 -3.05
C LYS A 37 -34.90 75.28 -1.78
N GLU A 38 -33.70 75.01 -1.26
CA GLU A 38 -33.10 75.72 -0.12
C GLU A 38 -32.70 77.15 -0.51
N GLN A 39 -32.15 77.37 -1.69
CA GLN A 39 -31.90 78.71 -2.25
C GLN A 39 -33.20 79.47 -2.51
N GLN A 40 -34.28 78.80 -2.96
CA GLN A 40 -35.60 79.42 -3.04
C GLN A 40 -36.15 79.84 -1.68
N LEU A 41 -35.85 79.08 -0.62
CA LEU A 41 -36.20 79.41 0.77
C LEU A 41 -35.37 80.59 1.27
N VAL A 42 -34.05 80.59 1.02
CA VAL A 42 -33.14 81.68 1.37
C VAL A 42 -33.49 82.96 0.60
N LEU A 43 -33.75 82.89 -0.71
CA LEU A 43 -34.20 84.04 -1.52
C LEU A 43 -35.58 84.56 -1.11
N LYS A 44 -36.40 83.74 -0.45
CA LYS A 44 -37.68 84.16 0.14
C LYS A 44 -37.50 84.84 1.49
N SER A 45 -36.44 84.52 2.23
CA SER A 45 -36.17 85.03 3.59
C SER A 45 -35.07 86.08 3.67
N SER A 46 -34.19 86.19 2.66
CA SER A 46 -33.06 87.12 2.65
C SER A 46 -33.32 88.28 1.68
N GLN A 47 -33.20 89.50 2.20
CA GLN A 47 -33.23 90.73 1.41
C GLN A 47 -31.82 91.14 0.93
N ASN A 48 -30.76 90.36 1.25
CA ASN A 48 -29.36 90.74 1.05
C ASN A 48 -28.53 89.64 0.34
N PRO A 49 -27.82 89.95 -0.77
CA PRO A 49 -26.91 89.02 -1.46
C PRO A 49 -25.74 88.52 -0.61
N VAL A 50 -25.34 89.26 0.43
CA VAL A 50 -24.28 88.85 1.35
C VAL A 50 -24.64 87.54 2.05
N ASP A 51 -25.90 87.38 2.47
CA ASP A 51 -26.39 86.15 3.11
C ASP A 51 -26.36 84.96 2.14
N LEU A 52 -26.57 85.21 0.85
CA LEU A 52 -26.53 84.20 -0.20
C LEU A 52 -25.10 83.70 -0.44
N ILE A 53 -24.11 84.60 -0.41
CA ILE A 53 -22.69 84.26 -0.49
C ILE A 53 -22.25 83.45 0.75
N ILE A 54 -22.69 83.86 1.96
CA ILE A 54 -22.39 83.13 3.20
C ILE A 54 -22.93 81.69 3.14
N ASN A 55 -24.18 81.51 2.70
CA ASN A 55 -24.77 80.17 2.55
C ASN A 55 -24.06 79.34 1.47
N LEU A 56 -23.69 79.94 0.32
CA LEU A 56 -22.89 79.26 -0.70
C LEU A 56 -21.48 78.87 -0.20
N ASN A 57 -20.88 79.66 0.70
CA ASN A 57 -19.63 79.30 1.37
C ASN A 57 -19.81 78.11 2.30
N HIS A 58 -20.91 78.09 3.06
CA HIS A 58 -21.25 76.97 3.92
C HIS A 58 -21.44 75.67 3.13
N PHE A 59 -22.27 75.69 2.07
CA PHE A 59 -22.50 74.52 1.21
C PHE A 59 -21.24 74.05 0.47
N GLU A 60 -20.36 74.97 0.04
CA GLU A 60 -19.06 74.58 -0.53
C GLU A 60 -18.22 73.84 0.51
N SER A 61 -18.15 74.35 1.74
CA SER A 61 -17.38 73.73 2.82
C SER A 61 -17.92 72.34 3.18
N GLU A 62 -19.24 72.17 3.24
CA GLU A 62 -19.86 70.86 3.50
C GLU A 62 -19.53 69.84 2.41
N LEU A 63 -19.61 70.24 1.13
CA LEU A 63 -19.26 69.36 0.00
C LEU A 63 -17.78 68.99 -0.04
N VAL A 64 -16.89 69.94 0.31
CA VAL A 64 -15.45 69.65 0.44
C VAL A 64 -15.23 68.62 1.55
N MET A 65 -15.83 68.82 2.73
CA MET A 65 -15.72 67.88 3.85
C MET A 65 -16.28 66.48 3.51
N ASP A 66 -17.45 66.39 2.86
CA ASP A 66 -18.02 65.10 2.44
C ASP A 66 -17.12 64.40 1.39
N SER A 67 -16.50 65.17 0.48
CA SER A 67 -15.57 64.63 -0.51
C SER A 67 -14.28 64.10 0.13
N GLU A 68 -13.71 64.85 1.07
CA GLU A 68 -12.54 64.42 1.84
C GLU A 68 -12.83 63.18 2.68
N LYS A 69 -13.99 63.15 3.35
CA LYS A 69 -14.46 61.99 4.10
C LYS A 69 -14.62 60.76 3.20
N THR A 70 -15.30 60.92 2.07
CA THR A 70 -15.51 59.86 1.08
C THR A 70 -14.18 59.31 0.55
N MET A 71 -13.19 60.18 0.29
CA MET A 71 -11.85 59.74 -0.13
C MET A 71 -11.12 58.96 0.96
N LYS A 72 -11.17 59.40 2.22
CA LYS A 72 -10.54 58.68 3.35
C LYS A 72 -11.18 57.31 3.59
N GLU A 73 -12.51 57.23 3.53
CA GLU A 73 -13.26 55.97 3.66
C GLU A 73 -12.86 55.00 2.55
N TYR A 74 -12.86 55.45 1.30
CA TYR A 74 -12.41 54.63 0.17
C TYR A 74 -10.97 54.14 0.34
N GLN A 75 -10.04 55.02 0.73
CA GLN A 75 -8.64 54.65 0.88
C GLN A 75 -8.45 53.57 1.95
N THR A 76 -9.18 53.66 3.06
CA THR A 76 -9.15 52.65 4.14
C THR A 76 -9.67 51.30 3.65
N VAL A 77 -10.84 51.29 3.00
CA VAL A 77 -11.46 50.06 2.46
C VAL A 77 -10.60 49.45 1.36
N TYR A 78 -10.05 50.27 0.46
CA TYR A 78 -9.22 49.84 -0.65
C TYR A 78 -7.93 49.16 -0.17
N THR A 79 -7.23 49.75 0.80
CA THR A 79 -6.02 49.15 1.39
C THR A 79 -6.34 47.80 2.05
N SER A 80 -7.41 47.73 2.85
CA SER A 80 -7.84 46.48 3.49
C SER A 80 -8.20 45.39 2.48
N ASN A 81 -8.89 45.74 1.40
CA ASN A 81 -9.26 44.80 0.35
C ASN A 81 -8.03 44.33 -0.46
N ILE A 82 -7.02 45.18 -0.68
CA ILE A 82 -5.75 44.75 -1.28
C ILE A 82 -5.06 43.72 -0.41
N GLU A 83 -4.98 43.95 0.90
CA GLU A 83 -4.35 43.01 1.84
C GLU A 83 -5.10 41.67 1.85
N ARG A 84 -6.44 41.70 1.91
CA ARG A 84 -7.28 40.49 1.79
C ARG A 84 -7.05 39.76 0.47
N LYS A 85 -6.98 40.49 -0.65
CA LYS A 85 -6.72 39.91 -1.97
C LYS A 85 -5.34 39.26 -2.06
N GLN A 86 -4.31 39.87 -1.47
CA GLN A 86 -2.97 39.28 -1.39
C GLN A 86 -2.96 38.03 -0.52
N ALA A 87 -3.62 38.07 0.64
CA ALA A 87 -3.74 36.92 1.54
C ALA A 87 -4.47 35.75 0.85
N LEU A 88 -5.54 36.01 0.09
CA LEU A 88 -6.24 34.99 -0.68
C LEU A 88 -5.35 34.38 -1.77
N LYS A 89 -4.60 35.21 -2.52
CA LYS A 89 -3.63 34.71 -3.51
C LYS A 89 -2.60 33.77 -2.87
N GLN A 90 -2.06 34.13 -1.71
CA GLN A 90 -1.11 33.29 -0.98
C GLN A 90 -1.75 31.98 -0.52
N LYS A 91 -2.97 32.01 0.05
CA LYS A 91 -3.70 30.80 0.47
C LYS A 91 -3.98 29.86 -0.71
N ILE A 92 -4.39 30.40 -1.86
CA ILE A 92 -4.62 29.62 -3.08
C ILE A 92 -3.31 28.99 -3.56
N PHE A 93 -2.23 29.76 -3.60
CA PHE A 93 -0.92 29.26 -4.01
C PHE A 93 -0.45 28.11 -3.11
N LEU A 94 -0.47 28.29 -1.79
CA LEU A 94 -0.08 27.26 -0.84
C LEU A 94 -0.96 26.00 -0.96
N SER A 95 -2.28 26.18 -1.13
CA SER A 95 -3.19 25.04 -1.29
C SER A 95 -2.93 24.28 -2.60
N LYS A 96 -2.60 24.98 -3.70
CA LYS A 96 -2.19 24.35 -4.98
C LYS A 96 -0.87 23.61 -4.86
N TYR A 97 0.09 24.17 -4.15
CA TYR A 97 1.38 23.52 -3.88
C TYR A 97 1.17 22.23 -3.05
N GLN A 98 0.38 22.29 -1.99
CA GLN A 98 -0.02 21.10 -1.22
C GLN A 98 -0.72 20.05 -2.09
N LEU A 99 -1.63 20.48 -2.97
CA LEU A 99 -2.33 19.58 -3.89
C LEU A 99 -1.35 18.87 -4.85
N GLN A 100 -0.31 19.56 -5.32
CA GLN A 100 0.73 18.97 -6.14
C GLN A 100 1.50 17.89 -5.37
N ASN A 101 1.97 18.21 -4.15
CA ASN A 101 2.72 17.25 -3.32
C ASN A 101 1.88 15.99 -3.03
N VAL A 102 0.60 16.15 -2.67
CA VAL A 102 -0.34 15.03 -2.49
C VAL A 102 -0.51 14.23 -3.78
N GLY A 103 -0.48 14.88 -4.95
CA GLY A 103 -0.54 14.20 -6.26
C GLY A 103 0.71 13.36 -6.56
N GLU A 104 1.90 13.86 -6.20
CA GLU A 104 3.15 13.13 -6.32
C GLU A 104 3.18 11.92 -5.37
N GLU A 105 2.80 12.13 -4.10
CA GLU A 105 2.67 11.05 -3.11
C GLU A 105 1.65 9.99 -3.54
N LEU A 106 0.48 10.39 -4.05
CA LEU A 106 -0.51 9.47 -4.60
C LEU A 106 0.07 8.58 -5.70
N THR A 107 0.88 9.16 -6.59
CA THR A 107 1.51 8.43 -7.68
C THR A 107 2.48 7.37 -7.15
N ILE A 108 3.26 7.72 -6.12
CA ILE A 108 4.23 6.81 -5.49
C ILE A 108 3.49 5.68 -4.76
N VAL A 109 2.55 6.02 -3.89
CA VAL A 109 1.80 5.04 -3.07
C VAL A 109 0.95 4.11 -3.94
N THR A 110 0.40 4.61 -5.05
CA THR A 110 -0.31 3.76 -6.03
C THR A 110 0.61 2.70 -6.61
N LYS A 111 1.82 3.09 -7.04
CA LYS A 111 2.82 2.14 -7.57
C LYS A 111 3.29 1.16 -6.50
N GLU A 112 3.50 1.62 -5.27
CA GLU A 112 3.88 0.76 -4.14
C GLU A 112 2.81 -0.29 -3.85
N LYS A 113 1.53 0.12 -3.84
CA LYS A 113 0.40 -0.81 -3.68
C LYS A 113 0.36 -1.86 -4.80
N GLU A 114 0.41 -1.44 -6.06
CA GLU A 114 0.38 -2.36 -7.20
C GLU A 114 1.57 -3.33 -7.21
N PHE A 115 2.76 -2.85 -6.84
CA PHE A 115 3.96 -3.66 -6.79
C PHE A 115 3.93 -4.66 -5.62
N SER A 116 3.56 -4.21 -4.43
CA SER A 116 3.44 -5.07 -3.24
C SER A 116 2.36 -6.13 -3.41
N GLU A 117 1.22 -5.81 -4.05
CA GLU A 117 0.17 -6.78 -4.37
C GLU A 117 0.67 -7.90 -5.28
N LYS A 118 1.35 -7.54 -6.37
CA LYS A 118 1.91 -8.52 -7.32
C LYS A 118 2.93 -9.43 -6.67
N ILE A 119 3.86 -8.85 -5.90
CA ILE A 119 4.87 -9.64 -5.18
C ILE A 119 4.19 -10.55 -4.15
N PHE A 120 3.23 -10.03 -3.40
CA PHE A 120 2.52 -10.82 -2.39
C PHE A 120 1.85 -12.04 -3.01
N GLU A 121 1.08 -11.87 -4.08
CA GLU A 121 0.39 -12.99 -4.73
C GLU A 121 1.35 -14.00 -5.36
N GLU A 122 2.45 -13.53 -5.96
CA GLU A 122 3.50 -14.42 -6.49
C GLU A 122 4.19 -15.21 -5.37
N ARG A 123 4.59 -14.55 -4.28
CA ARG A 123 5.24 -15.19 -3.13
C ARG A 123 4.33 -16.18 -2.43
N LYS A 124 3.05 -15.84 -2.26
CA LYS A 124 2.02 -16.72 -1.70
C LYS A 124 1.82 -17.97 -2.57
N ARG A 125 1.81 -17.83 -3.90
CA ARG A 125 1.74 -18.98 -4.80
C ARG A 125 2.96 -19.88 -4.65
N LEU A 126 4.16 -19.32 -4.70
CA LEU A 126 5.41 -20.08 -4.54
C LEU A 126 5.47 -20.79 -3.19
N LEU A 127 5.10 -20.10 -2.10
CA LEU A 127 5.04 -20.70 -0.76
C LEU A 127 4.02 -21.84 -0.68
N THR A 128 2.90 -21.73 -1.40
CA THR A 128 1.90 -22.81 -1.48
C THR A 128 2.43 -24.02 -2.24
N GLU A 129 3.23 -23.82 -3.28
CA GLU A 129 3.91 -24.89 -4.01
C GLU A 129 5.01 -25.52 -3.14
N GLU A 130 5.87 -24.72 -2.52
CA GLU A 130 6.93 -25.16 -1.60
C GLU A 130 6.41 -25.97 -0.42
N ASN A 131 5.29 -25.56 0.19
CA ASN A 131 4.66 -26.27 1.30
C ASN A 131 4.20 -27.69 0.94
N LYS A 132 4.08 -28.03 -0.36
CA LYS A 132 3.75 -29.39 -0.80
C LYS A 132 4.97 -30.30 -0.86
N PHE A 133 6.18 -29.76 -0.99
CA PHE A 133 7.40 -30.57 -1.11
C PHE A 133 7.79 -31.27 0.18
N VAL A 134 7.68 -30.60 1.33
CA VAL A 134 8.06 -31.20 2.64
C VAL A 134 7.27 -32.49 2.92
N PRO A 135 5.92 -32.53 2.78
CA PRO A 135 5.16 -33.76 2.93
C PRO A 135 5.49 -34.84 1.89
N GLN A 136 5.75 -34.47 0.63
CA GLN A 136 6.09 -35.42 -0.43
C GLN A 136 7.44 -36.08 -0.18
N MET A 137 8.47 -35.30 0.19
CA MET A 137 9.78 -35.81 0.58
C MET A 137 9.68 -36.75 1.78
N GLN A 138 8.82 -36.42 2.76
CA GLN A 138 8.60 -37.27 3.92
C GLN A 138 7.92 -38.60 3.57
N ALA A 139 6.97 -38.60 2.63
CA ALA A 139 6.35 -39.83 2.16
C ALA A 139 7.35 -40.76 1.45
N ILE A 140 8.18 -40.21 0.56
CA ILE A 140 9.23 -40.97 -0.14
C ILE A 140 10.23 -41.55 0.86
N ARG A 141 10.66 -40.76 1.85
CA ARG A 141 11.61 -41.20 2.87
C ARG A 141 11.06 -42.34 3.73
N ASN A 142 9.80 -42.24 4.15
CA ASN A 142 9.15 -43.29 4.95
C ASN A 142 9.09 -44.60 4.16
N ASP A 143 8.72 -44.55 2.88
CA ASP A 143 8.71 -45.73 1.99
C ASP A 143 10.11 -46.37 1.86
N GLU A 144 11.17 -45.57 1.73
CA GLU A 144 12.53 -46.10 1.71
C GLU A 144 12.95 -46.77 3.02
N ILE A 145 12.57 -46.21 4.16
CA ILE A 145 12.88 -46.78 5.48
C ILE A 145 12.12 -48.08 5.67
N ASP A 146 10.85 -48.12 5.29
CA ASP A 146 10.02 -49.33 5.36
C ASP A 146 10.64 -50.45 4.52
N LYS A 147 11.15 -50.15 3.31
CA LYS A 147 11.87 -51.12 2.48
C LYS A 147 13.14 -51.65 3.14
N LEU A 148 13.96 -50.77 3.73
CA LEU A 148 15.19 -51.19 4.43
C LEU A 148 14.87 -52.04 5.67
N GLN A 149 13.82 -51.69 6.43
CA GLN A 149 13.37 -52.47 7.57
C GLN A 149 12.85 -53.85 7.17
N ASN A 150 12.16 -53.95 6.04
CA ASN A 150 11.69 -55.24 5.52
C ASN A 150 12.87 -56.11 5.06
N LEU A 151 13.85 -55.54 4.35
CA LEU A 151 15.07 -56.25 3.97
C LEU A 151 15.85 -56.77 5.19
N LYS A 152 15.95 -55.96 6.25
CA LYS A 152 16.55 -56.38 7.53
C LYS A 152 15.79 -57.55 8.16
N LYS A 153 14.46 -57.57 8.10
CA LYS A 153 13.66 -58.70 8.61
C LYS A 153 13.91 -59.98 7.82
N GLU A 154 13.97 -59.89 6.49
CA GLU A 154 14.26 -61.02 5.61
C GLU A 154 15.66 -61.62 5.86
N ILE A 155 16.68 -60.76 6.00
CA ILE A 155 18.05 -61.20 6.32
C ILE A 155 18.10 -61.87 7.70
N ASN A 156 17.45 -61.30 8.72
CA ASN A 156 17.40 -61.90 10.05
C ASN A 156 16.67 -63.25 10.06
N GLN A 157 15.60 -63.39 9.28
CA GLN A 157 14.90 -64.66 9.13
C GLN A 157 15.79 -65.69 8.43
N THR A 158 16.47 -65.31 7.36
CA THR A 158 17.41 -66.15 6.62
C THR A 158 18.58 -66.60 7.51
N SER A 159 19.15 -65.68 8.30
CA SER A 159 20.24 -65.96 9.26
C SER A 159 19.81 -67.00 10.30
N LYS A 160 18.57 -66.91 10.83
CA LYS A 160 18.02 -67.94 11.73
C LYS A 160 17.95 -69.32 11.09
N VAL A 161 17.52 -69.40 9.82
CA VAL A 161 17.45 -70.67 9.08
C VAL A 161 18.86 -71.23 8.85
N ILE A 162 19.81 -70.42 8.40
CA ILE A 162 21.22 -70.83 8.23
C ILE A 162 21.80 -71.33 9.55
N ASN A 163 21.51 -70.67 10.68
CA ASN A 163 21.99 -71.07 11.99
C ASN A 163 21.44 -72.43 12.45
N SER A 164 20.18 -72.73 12.14
CA SER A 164 19.60 -74.07 12.38
C SER A 164 20.39 -75.14 11.63
N PHE A 165 20.60 -74.95 10.31
CA PHE A 165 21.34 -75.90 9.50
C PHE A 165 22.82 -75.98 9.90
N LEU A 166 23.46 -74.87 10.28
CA LEU A 166 24.82 -74.86 10.77
C LEU A 166 24.98 -75.79 11.99
N GLN A 167 24.05 -75.73 12.95
CA GLN A 167 24.07 -76.62 14.13
C GLN A 167 23.89 -78.10 13.74
N GLN A 168 23.01 -78.39 12.79
CA GLN A 168 22.77 -79.75 12.31
C GLN A 168 23.98 -80.33 11.57
N PHE A 169 24.58 -79.56 10.66
CA PHE A 169 25.78 -79.96 9.93
C PHE A 169 27.00 -80.05 10.85
N GLN A 170 27.11 -79.22 11.88
CA GLN A 170 28.13 -79.38 12.94
C GLN A 170 27.95 -80.69 13.71
N GLY A 171 26.71 -81.05 14.06
CA GLY A 171 26.39 -82.33 14.69
C GLY A 171 26.75 -83.52 13.80
N LEU A 172 26.48 -83.41 12.50
CA LEU A 172 26.81 -84.45 11.50
C LEU A 172 28.33 -84.57 11.29
N ALA A 173 29.05 -83.46 11.16
CA ALA A 173 30.51 -83.45 11.04
C ALA A 173 31.19 -84.01 12.30
N HIS A 174 30.69 -83.68 13.50
CA HIS A 174 31.21 -84.24 14.75
C HIS A 174 30.96 -85.74 14.88
N PHE A 175 29.84 -86.23 14.35
CA PHE A 175 29.57 -87.67 14.26
C PHE A 175 30.57 -88.37 13.35
N LEU A 176 30.85 -87.81 12.16
CA LEU A 176 31.83 -88.33 11.20
C LEU A 176 33.26 -88.30 11.74
N ALA A 177 33.67 -87.22 12.41
CA ALA A 177 35.00 -87.09 13.01
C ALA A 177 35.27 -88.15 14.10
N LYS A 178 34.23 -88.63 14.79
CA LYS A 178 34.34 -89.74 15.76
C LYS A 178 34.36 -91.12 15.10
N LYS A 179 34.10 -91.20 13.79
CA LYS A 179 33.87 -92.43 13.03
C LYS A 179 34.53 -92.35 11.64
N PRO A 180 35.87 -92.31 11.57
CA PRO A 180 36.62 -92.12 10.32
C PRO A 180 36.36 -93.22 9.27
N ASP A 181 36.00 -94.43 9.70
CA ASP A 181 35.61 -95.53 8.81
C ASP A 181 34.41 -95.19 7.90
N LEU A 182 33.56 -94.22 8.30
CA LEU A 182 32.42 -93.73 7.52
C LEU A 182 32.77 -92.55 6.61
N SER A 183 33.87 -91.82 6.85
CA SER A 183 34.29 -90.67 6.03
C SER A 183 35.34 -91.03 4.98
N GLU A 184 36.21 -92.02 5.25
CA GLU A 184 37.39 -92.32 4.42
C GLU A 184 37.19 -93.39 3.33
N SER A 185 36.06 -94.12 3.31
CA SER A 185 35.81 -95.16 2.29
C SER A 185 34.36 -95.18 1.77
N PRO A 186 34.09 -94.57 0.59
CA PRO A 186 32.81 -94.69 -0.10
C PRO A 186 32.38 -96.15 -0.36
N ALA A 187 33.36 -97.06 -0.50
CA ALA A 187 33.14 -98.48 -0.74
C ALA A 187 32.59 -99.24 0.48
N PHE A 188 32.89 -98.77 1.71
CA PHE A 188 32.37 -99.36 2.95
C PHE A 188 30.87 -99.07 3.14
N LEU A 189 30.41 -97.92 2.65
CA LEU A 189 29.02 -97.46 2.73
C LEU A 189 28.08 -98.15 1.73
N ALA A 190 28.61 -98.63 0.61
CA ALA A 190 27.85 -99.27 -0.47
C ALA A 190 27.52 -100.76 -0.21
N ASN A 191 28.33 -101.47 0.59
CA ASN A 191 28.26 -102.94 0.71
C ASN A 191 27.80 -103.49 2.07
N ASN A 192 27.64 -102.67 3.11
CA ASN A 192 27.22 -103.14 4.45
C ASN A 192 25.75 -102.78 4.75
N LYS A 193 24.88 -103.79 4.82
CA LYS A 193 23.42 -103.62 5.09
C LYS A 193 23.05 -103.59 6.58
N GLN A 194 23.97 -103.91 7.50
CA GLN A 194 23.71 -103.90 8.94
C GLN A 194 24.89 -103.30 9.71
N ASN A 195 24.94 -101.97 9.73
CA ASN A 195 25.78 -101.23 10.66
C ASN A 195 24.89 -100.15 11.32
N ASP A 196 24.68 -100.27 12.63
CA ASP A 196 23.82 -99.35 13.40
C ASP A 196 24.31 -97.90 13.30
N GLU A 197 25.61 -97.68 13.10
CA GLU A 197 26.20 -96.35 12.96
C GLU A 197 25.92 -95.76 11.58
N LEU A 198 25.93 -96.58 10.52
CA LEU A 198 25.51 -96.19 9.18
C LEU A 198 24.01 -95.87 9.11
N ASN A 199 23.18 -96.64 9.82
CA ASN A 199 21.74 -96.36 9.92
C ASN A 199 21.46 -95.05 10.66
N LYS A 200 22.22 -94.74 11.72
CA LYS A 200 22.15 -93.45 12.43
C LYS A 200 22.60 -92.28 11.55
N PHE A 201 23.70 -92.43 10.81
CA PHE A 201 24.15 -91.42 9.85
C PHE A 201 23.09 -91.14 8.76
N LYS A 202 22.52 -92.20 8.16
CA LYS A 202 21.44 -92.08 7.17
C LYS A 202 20.19 -91.41 7.74
N ALA A 203 19.85 -91.69 9.00
CA ALA A 203 18.74 -91.04 9.69
C ALA A 203 19.01 -89.52 9.85
N MET A 204 20.18 -89.13 10.36
CA MET A 204 20.56 -87.72 10.49
C MET A 204 20.56 -86.98 9.14
N CYS A 205 21.10 -87.60 8.07
CA CYS A 205 21.06 -87.03 6.73
C CYS A 205 19.62 -86.91 6.18
N ASN A 206 18.75 -87.86 6.49
CA ASN A 206 17.34 -87.80 6.09
C ASN A 206 16.57 -86.72 6.84
N ASP A 207 16.86 -86.52 8.13
CA ASP A 207 16.24 -85.46 8.93
C ASP A 207 16.58 -84.08 8.36
N ILE A 208 17.86 -83.82 8.08
CA ILE A 208 18.32 -82.56 7.45
C ILE A 208 17.71 -82.41 6.05
N ARG A 209 17.64 -83.51 5.27
CA ARG A 209 17.05 -83.49 3.92
C ARG A 209 15.56 -83.14 3.96
N ASN A 210 14.81 -83.69 4.92
CA ASN A 210 13.40 -83.39 5.11
C ASN A 210 13.19 -81.93 5.52
N GLU A 211 14.06 -81.38 6.37
CA GLU A 211 14.00 -79.97 6.76
C GLU A 211 14.33 -79.04 5.59
N LEU A 212 15.34 -79.38 4.76
CA LEU A 212 15.63 -78.65 3.52
C LEU A 212 14.45 -78.64 2.54
N ASP A 213 13.63 -79.70 2.51
CA ASP A 213 12.42 -79.78 1.67
C ASP A 213 11.29 -78.85 2.16
N THR A 214 11.38 -78.33 3.38
CA THR A 214 10.45 -77.33 3.92
C THR A 214 10.92 -75.89 3.72
N VAL A 215 12.17 -75.68 3.28
CA VAL A 215 12.73 -74.34 3.05
C VAL A 215 12.12 -73.75 1.78
N VAL A 216 11.49 -72.59 1.91
CA VAL A 216 11.02 -71.81 0.76
C VAL A 216 12.23 -71.14 0.09
N ILE A 217 12.39 -71.39 -1.21
CA ILE A 217 13.46 -70.78 -2.02
C ILE A 217 12.95 -69.45 -2.57
N ASP A 218 13.14 -68.38 -1.81
CA ASP A 218 12.71 -67.03 -2.17
C ASP A 218 13.88 -66.03 -2.28
N ASN A 219 15.09 -66.44 -1.90
CA ASN A 219 16.27 -65.58 -1.93
C ASN A 219 17.58 -66.37 -2.21
N PRO A 220 18.67 -65.68 -2.62
CA PRO A 220 19.93 -66.34 -2.97
C PRO A 220 20.55 -67.20 -1.86
N TYR A 221 20.33 -66.86 -0.59
CA TYR A 221 20.90 -67.58 0.54
C TYR A 221 20.14 -68.88 0.83
N THR A 222 18.80 -68.88 0.72
CA THR A 222 17.97 -70.10 0.79
C THR A 222 18.24 -71.04 -0.38
N LEU A 223 18.58 -70.50 -1.56
CA LEU A 223 19.03 -71.29 -2.71
C LEU A 223 20.37 -72.00 -2.42
N VAL A 224 21.30 -71.34 -1.73
CA VAL A 224 22.55 -71.97 -1.29
C VAL A 224 22.29 -73.12 -0.32
N LEU A 225 21.35 -72.95 0.64
CA LEU A 225 20.94 -74.03 1.54
C LEU A 225 20.38 -75.23 0.78
N PHE A 226 19.47 -75.00 -0.17
CA PHE A 226 18.89 -76.05 -1.00
C PHE A 226 19.97 -76.80 -1.81
N SER A 227 21.02 -76.09 -2.23
CA SER A 227 22.14 -76.64 -3.00
C SER A 227 23.02 -77.61 -2.19
N LEU A 228 22.87 -77.67 -0.86
CA LEU A 228 23.56 -78.64 0.01
C LEU A 228 22.88 -80.02 0.01
N LYS A 229 21.64 -80.13 -0.48
CA LYS A 229 20.86 -81.38 -0.48
C LYS A 229 21.60 -82.58 -1.14
N PRO A 230 22.32 -82.43 -2.27
CA PRO A 230 23.09 -83.52 -2.88
C PRO A 230 24.25 -84.01 -2.00
N LEU A 231 24.80 -83.17 -1.12
CA LEU A 231 25.91 -83.52 -0.23
C LEU A 231 25.49 -84.48 0.90
N LEU A 232 24.19 -84.59 1.18
CA LEU A 232 23.64 -85.52 2.17
C LEU A 232 23.56 -86.98 1.64
N ALA A 233 24.03 -87.24 0.41
CA ALA A 233 24.18 -88.60 -0.10
C ALA A 233 25.37 -89.30 0.59
N PRO A 234 25.27 -90.61 0.93
CA PRO A 234 26.36 -91.31 1.62
C PRO A 234 27.72 -91.23 0.92
N GLU A 235 27.72 -91.18 -0.42
CA GLU A 235 28.93 -91.09 -1.26
C GLU A 235 29.70 -89.77 -1.06
N ASN A 236 29.02 -88.73 -0.56
CA ASN A 236 29.56 -87.39 -0.36
C ASN A 236 29.95 -87.10 1.10
N ALA A 237 30.00 -88.12 1.97
CA ALA A 237 30.27 -87.95 3.41
C ALA A 237 31.58 -87.18 3.70
N HIS A 238 32.61 -87.36 2.88
CA HIS A 238 33.88 -86.64 2.97
C HIS A 238 33.77 -85.12 2.74
N LEU A 239 32.75 -84.66 2.00
CA LEU A 239 32.50 -83.23 1.73
C LEU A 239 31.67 -82.56 2.85
N ILE A 240 31.04 -83.35 3.73
CA ILE A 240 30.17 -82.84 4.79
C ILE A 240 30.96 -82.08 5.86
N GLU A 241 32.25 -82.42 6.06
CA GLU A 241 33.12 -81.75 7.03
C GLU A 241 33.38 -80.27 6.68
N GLU A 242 33.29 -79.88 5.40
CA GLU A 242 33.51 -78.50 4.94
C GLU A 242 32.25 -77.62 5.01
N VAL A 243 31.06 -78.23 5.05
CA VAL A 243 29.77 -77.53 5.03
C VAL A 243 29.57 -76.59 6.24
N PRO A 244 29.94 -76.96 7.49
CA PRO A 244 29.88 -76.04 8.62
C PRO A 244 30.66 -74.74 8.43
N GLN A 245 31.84 -74.81 7.78
CA GLN A 245 32.66 -73.62 7.56
C GLN A 245 32.04 -72.70 6.49
N LEU A 246 31.44 -73.28 5.44
CA LEU A 246 30.67 -72.54 4.44
C LEU A 246 29.47 -71.83 5.09
N LEU A 247 28.65 -72.57 5.86
CA LEU A 247 27.47 -72.03 6.55
C LEU A 247 27.83 -70.94 7.56
N LYS A 248 28.95 -71.11 8.29
CA LYS A 248 29.49 -70.08 9.19
C LYS A 248 29.91 -68.81 8.44
N THR A 249 30.51 -68.95 7.26
CA THR A 249 30.90 -67.80 6.42
C THR A 249 29.67 -67.05 5.91
N LEU A 250 28.62 -67.78 5.50
CA LEU A 250 27.34 -67.21 5.09
C LEU A 250 26.62 -66.52 6.26
N GLN A 251 26.64 -67.11 7.46
CA GLN A 251 26.10 -66.49 8.67
C GLN A 251 26.77 -65.14 8.94
N LEU A 252 28.10 -65.10 8.97
CA LEU A 252 28.87 -63.87 9.22
C LEU A 252 28.60 -62.80 8.15
N ALA A 253 28.46 -63.21 6.88
CA ALA A 253 28.11 -62.30 5.80
C ALA A 253 26.69 -61.70 5.96
N LEU A 254 25.72 -62.50 6.40
CA LEU A 254 24.36 -62.03 6.68
C LEU A 254 24.30 -61.11 7.90
N GLU A 255 25.05 -61.42 8.96
CA GLU A 255 25.17 -60.56 10.14
C GLU A 255 25.77 -59.20 9.76
N SER A 256 26.88 -59.19 9.01
CA SER A 256 27.49 -57.96 8.46
C SER A 256 26.50 -57.17 7.60
N SER A 257 25.77 -57.83 6.70
CA SER A 257 24.77 -57.17 5.84
C SER A 257 23.61 -56.58 6.65
N SER A 258 23.17 -57.23 7.73
CA SER A 258 22.14 -56.70 8.63
C SER A 258 22.62 -55.44 9.37
N GLU A 259 23.85 -55.44 9.87
CA GLU A 259 24.47 -54.29 10.53
C GLU A 259 24.66 -53.12 9.55
N GLU A 260 25.12 -53.40 8.33
CA GLU A 260 25.27 -52.40 7.26
C GLU A 260 23.92 -51.76 6.88
N ILE A 261 22.86 -52.55 6.75
CA ILE A 261 21.51 -52.03 6.45
C ILE A 261 21.01 -51.12 7.58
N GLU A 262 21.27 -51.48 8.84
CA GLU A 262 20.93 -50.65 9.99
C GLU A 262 21.71 -49.33 10.00
N ALA A 263 23.02 -49.39 9.76
CA ALA A 263 23.87 -48.20 9.66
C ALA A 263 23.39 -47.26 8.53
N VAL A 264 23.15 -47.80 7.33
CA VAL A 264 22.65 -47.03 6.17
C VAL A 264 21.25 -46.47 6.43
N SER A 265 20.37 -47.22 7.11
CA SER A 265 19.04 -46.76 7.47
C SER A 265 19.09 -45.56 8.43
N ASN A 266 19.94 -45.64 9.45
CA ASN A 266 20.14 -44.57 10.44
C ASN A 266 20.77 -43.32 9.80
N GLU A 267 21.84 -43.48 9.03
CA GLU A 267 22.51 -42.38 8.32
C GLU A 267 21.54 -41.64 7.40
N ARG A 268 20.77 -42.38 6.58
CA ARG A 268 19.77 -41.78 5.69
C ARG A 268 18.67 -41.04 6.46
N GLN A 269 18.27 -41.54 7.62
CA GLN A 269 17.27 -40.88 8.46
C GLN A 269 17.81 -39.58 9.08
N GLU A 270 19.07 -39.56 9.49
CA GLU A 270 19.72 -38.35 10.00
C GLU A 270 19.86 -37.28 8.91
N LEU A 271 20.38 -37.65 7.72
CA LEU A 271 20.51 -36.74 6.58
C LEU A 271 19.16 -36.14 6.20
N PHE A 272 18.11 -36.96 6.14
CA PHE A 272 16.76 -36.48 5.87
C PHE A 272 16.25 -35.51 6.94
N ASN A 273 16.50 -35.78 8.22
CA ASN A 273 16.08 -34.88 9.29
C ASN A 273 16.80 -33.52 9.19
N ILE A 274 18.07 -33.51 8.78
CA ILE A 274 18.84 -32.29 8.53
C ILE A 274 18.19 -31.50 7.37
N GLU A 275 18.07 -32.12 6.20
CA GLU A 275 17.49 -31.49 5.00
C GLU A 275 16.06 -30.97 5.25
N ARG A 276 15.23 -31.76 5.94
CA ARG A 276 13.86 -31.37 6.29
C ARG A 276 13.84 -30.15 7.21
N ASN A 277 14.72 -30.12 8.22
CA ASN A 277 14.77 -29.01 9.16
C ASN A 277 15.30 -27.73 8.50
N GLU A 278 16.25 -27.84 7.57
CA GLU A 278 16.72 -26.72 6.75
C GLU A 278 15.62 -26.19 5.84
N LEU A 279 14.96 -27.08 5.09
CA LEU A 279 13.85 -26.69 4.21
C LEU A 279 12.70 -26.05 5.00
N LYS A 280 12.39 -26.55 6.20
CA LYS A 280 11.39 -25.95 7.08
C LYS A 280 11.79 -24.55 7.52
N LYS A 281 13.04 -24.33 7.91
CA LYS A 281 13.54 -22.98 8.28
C LYS A 281 13.42 -22.00 7.11
N ASP A 282 13.73 -22.46 5.90
CA ASP A 282 13.62 -21.63 4.69
C ASP A 282 12.16 -21.27 4.38
N VAL A 283 11.25 -22.23 4.49
CA VAL A 283 9.80 -22.02 4.34
C VAL A 283 9.28 -21.05 5.41
N ASP A 284 9.67 -21.22 6.68
CA ASP A 284 9.26 -20.33 7.78
C ASP A 284 9.77 -18.90 7.53
N LYS A 285 11.02 -18.75 7.08
CA LYS A 285 11.61 -17.45 6.73
C LYS A 285 10.86 -16.79 5.57
N ARG A 286 10.61 -17.53 4.48
CA ARG A 286 9.87 -17.02 3.31
C ARG A 286 8.42 -16.69 3.66
N SER A 287 7.80 -17.43 4.58
CA SER A 287 6.47 -17.10 5.12
C SER A 287 6.49 -15.76 5.85
N ALA A 288 7.49 -15.53 6.72
CA ALA A 288 7.63 -14.27 7.43
C ALA A 288 7.87 -13.08 6.47
N GLU A 289 8.68 -13.26 5.43
CA GLU A 289 8.87 -12.26 4.36
C GLU A 289 7.55 -11.97 3.62
N CYS A 290 6.75 -13.00 3.33
CA CYS A 290 5.43 -12.86 2.70
C CYS A 290 4.47 -12.05 3.58
N ASP A 291 4.46 -12.29 4.89
CA ASP A 291 3.65 -11.53 5.86
C ASP A 291 4.08 -10.06 5.94
N GLN A 292 5.38 -9.77 5.86
CA GLN A 292 5.87 -8.39 5.82
C GLN A 292 5.39 -7.65 4.56
N ILE A 293 5.42 -8.31 3.40
CA ILE A 293 4.95 -7.72 2.14
C ILE A 293 3.44 -7.49 2.20
N LYS A 294 2.68 -8.41 2.80
CA LYS A 294 1.25 -8.22 3.05
C LYS A 294 0.96 -6.97 3.89
N GLN A 295 1.72 -6.77 4.97
CA GLN A 295 1.57 -5.56 5.80
C GLN A 295 1.88 -4.28 5.04
N ILE A 296 2.87 -4.28 4.14
CA ILE A 296 3.17 -3.15 3.27
C ILE A 296 1.96 -2.86 2.37
N PHE A 297 1.44 -3.88 1.68
CA PHE A 297 0.26 -3.76 0.82
C PHE A 297 -0.97 -3.19 1.56
N GLU A 298 -1.25 -3.67 2.77
CA GLU A 298 -2.36 -3.19 3.60
C GLU A 298 -2.16 -1.72 4.00
N ARG A 299 -0.94 -1.33 4.40
CA ARG A 299 -0.60 0.06 4.74
C ARG A 299 -0.73 0.99 3.54
N SER A 300 -0.15 0.62 2.39
CA SER A 300 -0.24 1.42 1.16
C SER A 300 -1.70 1.58 0.71
N SER A 301 -2.55 0.58 0.94
CA SER A 301 -3.98 0.68 0.64
C SER A 301 -4.70 1.71 1.51
N VAL A 302 -4.42 1.74 2.81
CA VAL A 302 -4.98 2.74 3.74
C VAL A 302 -4.46 4.14 3.42
N ASP A 303 -3.17 4.28 3.13
CA ASP A 303 -2.57 5.59 2.84
C ASP A 303 -3.06 6.14 1.50
N LEU A 304 -3.30 5.29 0.51
CA LEU A 304 -3.92 5.68 -0.76
C LEU A 304 -5.33 6.26 -0.56
N GLU A 305 -6.14 5.65 0.32
CA GLU A 305 -7.47 6.17 0.65
C GLU A 305 -7.39 7.53 1.34
N LYS A 306 -6.50 7.68 2.33
CA LYS A 306 -6.28 8.96 3.02
C LYS A 306 -5.84 10.06 2.06
N LEU A 307 -4.85 9.80 1.23
CA LEU A 307 -4.32 10.77 0.27
C LEU A 307 -5.38 11.13 -0.80
N THR A 308 -6.19 10.17 -1.23
CA THR A 308 -7.31 10.41 -2.15
C THR A 308 -8.33 11.38 -1.53
N ASN A 309 -8.69 11.16 -0.26
CA ASN A 309 -9.59 12.04 0.48
C ASN A 309 -8.98 13.44 0.66
N GLN A 310 -7.71 13.53 1.07
CA GLN A 310 -6.99 14.81 1.19
C GLN A 310 -6.93 15.58 -0.14
N GLN A 311 -6.70 14.87 -1.25
CA GLN A 311 -6.70 15.49 -2.58
C GLN A 311 -8.07 16.09 -2.92
N ALA A 312 -9.15 15.37 -2.63
CA ALA A 312 -10.51 15.84 -2.85
C ALA A 312 -10.84 17.08 -1.99
N GLU A 313 -10.47 17.07 -0.71
CA GLU A 313 -10.64 18.20 0.19
C GLU A 313 -9.85 19.44 -0.25
N LEU A 314 -8.60 19.27 -0.67
CA LEU A 314 -7.77 20.36 -1.19
C LEU A 314 -8.35 20.96 -2.48
N LYS A 315 -8.84 20.13 -3.41
CA LYS A 315 -9.53 20.60 -4.62
C LYS A 315 -10.76 21.44 -4.26
N LYS A 316 -11.58 20.99 -3.30
CA LYS A 316 -12.74 21.73 -2.80
C LYS A 316 -12.33 23.07 -2.16
N LYS A 317 -11.29 23.07 -1.33
CA LYS A 317 -10.75 24.27 -0.67
C LYS A 317 -10.23 25.29 -1.68
N ILE A 318 -9.51 24.85 -2.72
CA ILE A 318 -9.02 25.72 -3.79
C ILE A 318 -10.20 26.36 -4.52
N ALA A 319 -11.22 25.59 -4.89
CA ALA A 319 -12.41 26.11 -5.56
C ALA A 319 -13.12 27.16 -4.69
N GLN A 320 -13.30 26.89 -3.40
CA GLN A 320 -13.89 27.86 -2.46
C GLN A 320 -13.09 29.16 -2.37
N LEU A 321 -11.76 29.07 -2.25
CA LEU A 321 -10.89 30.25 -2.20
C LEU A 321 -10.89 31.04 -3.51
N GLN A 322 -11.02 30.36 -4.66
CA GLN A 322 -11.17 31.02 -5.96
C GLN A 322 -12.49 31.79 -6.06
N THR A 323 -13.60 31.19 -5.62
CA THR A 323 -14.88 31.88 -5.54
C THR A 323 -14.83 33.08 -4.59
N GLU A 324 -14.18 32.96 -3.43
CA GLU A 324 -13.98 34.08 -2.49
C GLU A 324 -13.14 35.20 -3.13
N GLN A 325 -12.11 34.85 -3.90
CA GLN A 325 -11.29 35.82 -4.62
C GLN A 325 -12.07 36.57 -5.71
N GLU A 326 -12.91 35.86 -6.47
CA GLU A 326 -13.77 36.44 -7.50
C GLU A 326 -14.82 37.37 -6.89
N GLN A 327 -15.44 36.95 -5.79
CA GLN A 327 -16.40 37.79 -5.05
C GLN A 327 -15.73 39.06 -4.53
N LEU A 328 -14.58 38.95 -3.89
CA LEU A 328 -13.83 40.11 -3.39
C LEU A 328 -13.46 41.06 -4.54
N GLN A 329 -13.07 40.54 -5.70
CA GLN A 329 -12.76 41.35 -6.88
C GLN A 329 -13.99 42.12 -7.37
N SER A 330 -15.14 41.45 -7.46
CA SER A 330 -16.42 42.07 -7.84
C SER A 330 -16.83 43.17 -6.85
N ASP A 331 -16.71 42.89 -5.55
CA ASP A 331 -17.04 43.85 -4.48
C ASP A 331 -16.13 45.09 -4.55
N MET A 332 -14.82 44.90 -4.77
CA MET A 332 -13.88 46.01 -4.96
C MET A 332 -14.26 46.89 -6.16
N GLU A 333 -14.63 46.30 -7.29
CA GLU A 333 -15.05 47.03 -8.49
C GLU A 333 -16.39 47.76 -8.31
N GLY A 334 -17.32 47.14 -7.56
CA GLY A 334 -18.59 47.75 -7.17
C GLY A 334 -18.37 48.98 -6.29
N GLN A 335 -17.59 48.81 -5.22
CA GLN A 335 -17.22 49.89 -4.30
C GLN A 335 -16.52 51.02 -5.06
N GLN A 336 -15.49 50.73 -5.88
CA GLN A 336 -14.79 51.75 -6.64
C GLN A 336 -15.72 52.55 -7.57
N ARG A 337 -16.69 51.89 -8.21
CA ARG A 337 -17.70 52.56 -9.04
C ARG A 337 -18.58 53.49 -8.21
N GLU A 338 -19.08 53.02 -7.07
CA GLU A 338 -19.91 53.81 -6.16
C GLU A 338 -19.17 55.06 -5.66
N TYR A 339 -17.94 54.89 -5.17
CA TYR A 339 -17.09 55.99 -4.72
C TYR A 339 -16.79 56.99 -5.84
N ARG A 340 -16.46 56.51 -7.04
CA ARG A 340 -16.21 57.37 -8.22
C ARG A 340 -17.46 58.18 -8.56
N ASN A 341 -18.64 57.57 -8.54
CA ASN A 341 -19.90 58.26 -8.83
C ASN A 341 -20.20 59.33 -7.78
N LYS A 342 -20.03 59.02 -6.48
CA LYS A 342 -20.23 59.99 -5.40
C LYS A 342 -19.27 61.18 -5.53
N LEU A 343 -17.98 60.93 -5.75
CA LEU A 343 -16.98 61.98 -5.93
C LEU A 343 -17.25 62.83 -7.18
N LYS A 344 -17.62 62.20 -8.31
CA LYS A 344 -17.98 62.91 -9.54
C LYS A 344 -19.16 63.86 -9.31
N ASN A 345 -20.19 63.40 -8.59
CA ASN A 345 -21.35 64.23 -8.24
C ASN A 345 -20.95 65.39 -7.34
N ASN A 346 -20.15 65.15 -6.30
CA ASN A 346 -19.68 66.22 -5.41
C ASN A 346 -18.83 67.26 -6.15
N LEU A 347 -17.93 66.83 -7.05
CA LEU A 347 -17.12 67.74 -7.87
C LEU A 347 -17.97 68.56 -8.85
N ALA A 348 -18.99 67.95 -9.45
CA ALA A 348 -19.95 68.68 -10.30
C ALA A 348 -20.70 69.75 -9.49
N ASN A 349 -21.17 69.40 -8.29
CA ASN A 349 -21.84 70.33 -7.37
C ASN A 349 -20.92 71.48 -6.92
N LEU A 350 -19.65 71.20 -6.61
CA LEU A 350 -18.64 72.22 -6.29
C LEU A 350 -18.40 73.16 -7.47
N GLY A 351 -18.30 72.62 -8.69
CA GLY A 351 -18.17 73.42 -9.92
C GLY A 351 -19.35 74.38 -10.10
N LEU A 352 -20.57 73.90 -9.86
CA LEU A 352 -21.78 74.72 -9.89
C LEU A 352 -21.75 75.84 -8.85
N ILE A 353 -21.42 75.54 -7.59
CA ILE A 353 -21.33 76.56 -6.53
C ILE A 353 -20.28 77.62 -6.88
N ARG A 354 -19.10 77.21 -7.35
CA ARG A 354 -18.03 78.14 -7.76
C ARG A 354 -18.44 79.01 -8.93
N LYS A 355 -19.15 78.45 -9.92
CA LYS A 355 -19.72 79.21 -11.03
C LYS A 355 -20.72 80.24 -10.51
N ILE A 356 -21.69 79.85 -9.67
CA ILE A 356 -22.66 80.77 -9.06
C ILE A 356 -21.94 81.90 -8.29
N LYS A 357 -20.92 81.59 -7.48
CA LYS A 357 -20.13 82.59 -6.75
C LYS A 357 -19.42 83.57 -7.68
N TYR A 358 -18.77 83.07 -8.73
CA TYR A 358 -18.11 83.91 -9.73
C TYR A 358 -19.11 84.84 -10.43
N LEU A 359 -20.26 84.29 -10.83
CA LEU A 359 -21.34 85.04 -11.46
C LEU A 359 -21.88 86.14 -10.53
N LEU A 360 -22.08 85.87 -9.24
CA LEU A 360 -22.46 86.86 -8.23
C LEU A 360 -21.37 87.95 -8.03
N SER A 361 -20.09 87.59 -8.08
CA SER A 361 -19.01 88.55 -7.88
C SER A 361 -18.83 89.51 -9.06
N GLN A 362 -19.04 89.06 -10.29
CA GLN A 362 -19.01 89.90 -11.50
C GLN A 362 -20.16 90.92 -11.51
N ASN A 363 -21.35 90.53 -11.06
CA ASN A 363 -22.54 91.38 -11.03
C ASN A 363 -22.67 92.25 -9.77
N ASN A 364 -21.70 92.19 -8.87
CA ASN A 364 -21.70 92.95 -7.62
C ASN A 364 -21.66 94.47 -7.86
N LYS A 365 -21.08 94.94 -8.98
CA LYS A 365 -21.09 96.36 -9.40
C LYS A 365 -22.50 96.87 -9.73
N GLY A 366 -23.31 96.08 -10.46
CA GLY A 366 -24.69 96.46 -10.81
C GLY A 366 -25.63 96.40 -9.61
N TYR A 367 -25.40 95.47 -8.67
CA TYR A 367 -26.20 95.34 -7.46
C TYR A 367 -25.88 96.42 -6.41
N LEU A 368 -24.59 96.77 -6.23
CA LEU A 368 -24.19 97.91 -5.41
C LEU A 368 -24.74 99.24 -5.95
N GLN A 369 -24.88 99.37 -7.28
CA GLN A 369 -25.58 100.50 -7.90
C GLN A 369 -27.09 100.47 -7.63
N PHE A 370 -27.74 99.30 -7.70
CA PHE A 370 -29.16 99.17 -7.37
C PHE A 370 -29.47 99.48 -5.89
N ILE A 371 -28.65 99.01 -4.94
CA ILE A 371 -28.76 99.35 -3.51
C ILE A 371 -28.52 100.85 -3.28
N LYS A 372 -27.52 101.45 -3.94
CA LYS A 372 -27.30 102.91 -3.87
C LYS A 372 -28.50 103.71 -4.39
N ASN A 373 -29.24 103.17 -5.35
CA ASN A 373 -30.43 103.78 -5.94
C ASN A 373 -31.74 103.46 -5.19
N GLN A 374 -31.68 102.71 -4.08
CA GLN A 374 -32.82 102.37 -3.22
C GLN A 374 -32.82 103.13 -1.87
N LYS A 375 -31.92 104.12 -1.69
CA LYS A 375 -32.00 105.08 -0.58
C LYS A 375 -32.77 106.32 -1.00
#